data_AF-A0A485P8Q4-F1
#
_entry.id   AF-A0A485P8Q4-F1
#
_cell.length_a   1.000
_cell.length_b   1.000
_cell.length_c   1.000
_cell.angle_alpha   90.00
_cell.angle_beta   90.00
_cell.angle_gamma   90.00
#
_symmetry.space_group_name_H-M   'P 1'
#
loop_
_entity.id
_entity.type
_entity.pdbx_description
1 polymer ?
#
loop_
_entity_poly.entity_id
_entity_poly.type
_entity_poly.pdbx_seq_one_letter_code
_entity_poly.pdbx_strand_id
1 'polypeptide(L)'
;MSESIYWTRVPCGGHKRPVRKGGTYGKPVLHDVIQLKFAQSLQPVTEGRAGCHCGTLRVLNSCWVSEDSTYKFFEIILIDPFCKAIRRKPDTQCITKPVHKLRKMERLTSADHESHGLGQFYHTIGGFHYAE
;
A
#
# COMPACT_ATOMS: atom_id res chain seq x y z
N MET A 1 6.65 23.57 7.77
CA MET A 1 6.76 22.16 7.35
C MET A 1 5.37 21.52 7.48
N SER A 2 4.62 21.44 6.39
CA SER A 2 3.27 20.84 6.37
C SER A 2 3.25 19.41 5.82
N GLU A 3 4.37 19.01 5.22
CA GLU A 3 4.61 17.72 4.60
C GLU A 3 5.76 17.06 5.34
N SER A 4 5.63 15.75 5.55
CA SER A 4 6.61 14.91 6.23
C SER A 4 6.99 13.76 5.31
N ILE A 5 8.28 13.51 5.20
CA ILE A 5 8.83 12.39 4.43
C ILE A 5 9.20 11.29 5.42
N TYR A 6 8.70 10.09 5.19
CA TYR A 6 9.00 8.92 6.01
C TYR A 6 9.72 7.87 5.18
N TRP A 7 10.90 7.47 5.64
CA TRP A 7 11.71 6.45 4.99
C TRP A 7 11.33 5.07 5.51
N THR A 8 11.02 4.15 4.59
CA THR A 8 10.74 2.75 4.92
C THR A 8 11.56 1.82 4.05
N ARG A 9 11.96 0.69 4.64
CA ARG A 9 12.55 -0.44 3.91
C ARG A 9 11.66 -1.67 4.00
N VAL A 10 11.63 -2.46 2.93
CA VAL A 10 10.96 -3.76 2.90
C VAL A 10 11.90 -4.82 2.34
N PRO A 11 11.95 -6.02 2.93
CA PRO A 11 12.75 -7.13 2.40
C PRO A 11 12.37 -7.46 0.96
N CYS A 12 13.38 -7.66 0.12
CA CYS A 12 13.20 -8.17 -1.23
C CYS A 12 12.77 -9.65 -1.20
N GLY A 13 12.02 -10.09 -2.22
CA GLY A 13 11.72 -11.50 -2.45
C GLY A 13 10.24 -11.87 -2.42
N GLY A 14 9.98 -13.18 -2.42
CA GLY A 14 8.64 -13.76 -2.39
C GLY A 14 8.02 -13.79 -0.99
N HIS A 15 6.81 -14.32 -0.91
CA HIS A 15 6.06 -14.43 0.34
C HIS A 15 5.90 -15.89 0.76
N LYS A 16 6.60 -16.30 1.81
CA LYS A 16 6.44 -17.65 2.35
C LYS A 16 5.13 -17.76 3.13
N ARG A 17 4.32 -18.80 2.85
CA ARG A 17 3.10 -19.04 3.62
C ARG A 17 3.45 -19.35 5.09
N PRO A 18 2.82 -18.71 6.08
CA PRO A 18 3.07 -18.99 7.48
C PRO A 18 2.36 -20.29 7.91
N VAL A 19 2.99 -21.44 7.64
CA VAL A 19 2.49 -22.78 8.07
C VAL A 19 3.48 -23.46 9.01
N ARG A 20 2.95 -24.18 10.01
CA ARG A 20 3.77 -24.95 10.95
C ARG A 20 4.45 -26.10 10.22
N LYS A 21 5.78 -26.10 10.20
CA LYS A 21 6.63 -27.13 9.56
C LYS A 21 6.33 -27.38 8.07
N GLY A 22 5.74 -26.41 7.35
CA GLY A 22 5.40 -26.60 5.93
C GLY A 22 4.11 -27.40 5.66
N GLY A 23 3.38 -27.83 6.71
CA GLY A 23 2.16 -28.60 6.53
C GLY A 23 0.92 -27.73 6.33
N THR A 24 0.34 -27.75 5.12
CA THR A 24 -0.93 -27.06 4.80
C THR A 24 -2.17 -27.93 5.08
N TYR A 25 -2.03 -29.26 5.08
CA TYR A 25 -3.11 -30.23 5.33
C TYR A 25 -4.36 -30.06 4.43
N GLY A 26 -4.15 -29.82 3.13
CA GLY A 26 -5.23 -29.63 2.15
C GLY A 26 -5.03 -30.42 0.86
N LYS A 27 -5.73 -30.04 -0.21
CA LYS A 27 -5.53 -30.61 -1.55
C LYS A 27 -4.12 -30.29 -2.07
N PRO A 28 -3.50 -31.16 -2.89
CA PRO A 28 -2.13 -30.98 -3.40
C PRO A 28 -1.88 -29.62 -4.06
N VAL A 29 -2.89 -29.03 -4.70
CA VAL A 29 -2.80 -27.69 -5.33
C VAL A 29 -2.45 -26.56 -4.35
N LEU A 30 -2.75 -26.72 -3.05
CA LEU A 30 -2.45 -25.73 -2.01
C LEU A 30 -1.22 -26.10 -1.18
N HIS A 31 -0.45 -27.12 -1.56
CA HIS A 31 0.72 -27.55 -0.79
C HIS A 31 1.96 -26.67 -0.99
N ASP A 32 1.98 -25.76 -1.97
CA ASP A 32 3.11 -24.83 -2.12
C ASP A 32 3.18 -23.85 -0.95
N VAL A 33 4.41 -23.61 -0.49
CA VAL A 33 4.73 -22.79 0.69
C VAL A 33 5.76 -21.71 0.37
N ILE A 34 6.69 -21.96 -0.56
CA ILE A 34 7.90 -21.14 -0.73
C ILE A 34 7.82 -20.23 -1.96
N GLN A 35 7.30 -20.71 -3.09
CA GLN A 35 7.34 -19.98 -4.37
C GLN A 35 6.16 -19.02 -4.58
N LEU A 36 5.39 -18.76 -3.50
CA LEU A 36 4.26 -17.86 -3.53
C LEU A 36 4.73 -16.39 -3.60
N LYS A 37 3.98 -15.60 -4.37
CA LYS A 37 4.13 -14.13 -4.44
C LYS A 37 3.03 -13.46 -3.64
N PHE A 38 3.33 -12.31 -3.06
CA PHE A 38 2.30 -11.51 -2.43
C PHE A 38 1.37 -10.92 -3.49
N ALA A 39 0.09 -10.75 -3.16
CA ALA A 39 -0.90 -10.23 -4.11
C ALA A 39 -0.64 -8.76 -4.47
N GLN A 40 -0.10 -7.97 -3.53
CA GLN A 40 0.28 -6.58 -3.75
C GLN A 40 1.79 -6.46 -4.04
N SER A 41 2.20 -5.35 -4.66
CA SER A 41 3.60 -4.98 -4.76
C SER A 41 4.18 -4.54 -3.40
N LEU A 42 5.50 -4.39 -3.31
CA LEU A 42 6.17 -4.01 -2.05
C LEU A 42 5.90 -2.55 -1.64
N GLN A 43 5.60 -1.69 -2.61
CA GLN A 43 5.34 -0.27 -2.40
C GLN A 43 4.08 0.01 -1.54
N PRO A 44 2.87 -0.50 -1.84
CA PRO A 44 1.70 -0.31 -0.98
C PRO A 44 1.88 -0.95 0.41
N VAL A 45 2.69 -2.02 0.52
CA VAL A 45 3.07 -2.59 1.83
C VAL A 45 3.86 -1.57 2.67
N THR A 46 4.76 -0.79 2.06
CA THR A 46 5.48 0.29 2.76
C THR A 46 4.54 1.42 3.18
N GLU A 47 3.61 1.81 2.32
CA GLU A 47 2.61 2.85 2.60
C GLU A 47 1.72 2.43 3.77
N GLY A 48 1.30 1.17 3.80
CA GLY A 48 0.55 0.59 4.90
C GLY A 48 1.33 0.62 6.22
N ARG A 49 2.62 0.25 6.19
CA ARG A 49 3.50 0.31 7.39
C ARG A 49 3.67 1.75 7.89
N ALA A 50 3.98 2.69 7.01
CA ALA A 50 4.16 4.09 7.34
C ALA A 50 2.85 4.71 7.87
N GLY A 51 1.73 4.42 7.21
CA GLY A 51 0.41 4.91 7.62
C GLY A 51 -0.12 4.28 8.90
N CYS A 52 0.29 3.05 9.24
CA CYS A 52 -0.02 2.41 10.52
C CYS A 52 0.82 3.03 11.65
N HIS A 53 2.10 3.31 11.39
CA HIS A 53 2.99 3.98 12.34
C HIS A 53 2.55 5.44 12.59
N CYS A 54 2.28 6.19 11.53
CA CYS A 54 1.84 7.58 11.55
C CYS A 54 0.32 7.69 11.42
N GLY A 55 -0.43 7.11 12.36
CA GLY A 55 -1.90 7.00 12.28
C GLY A 55 -2.66 8.33 12.18
N THR A 56 -2.09 9.43 12.69
CA THR A 56 -2.68 10.78 12.62
C THR A 56 -2.50 11.44 11.25
N LEU A 57 -1.49 11.01 10.49
CA LEU A 57 -1.14 11.55 9.18
C LEU A 57 -1.79 10.74 8.07
N ARG A 58 -1.87 11.35 6.89
CA ARG A 58 -2.45 10.73 5.69
C ARG A 58 -1.39 10.51 4.64
N VAL A 59 -1.34 9.29 4.12
CA VAL A 59 -0.45 8.93 3.01
C VAL A 59 -0.98 9.58 1.74
N LEU A 60 -0.11 10.32 1.05
CA LEU A 60 -0.42 10.89 -0.26
C LEU A 60 0.04 9.94 -1.37
N ASN A 61 1.33 9.64 -1.39
CA ASN A 61 1.99 8.78 -2.37
C ASN A 61 3.34 8.30 -1.79
N SER A 62 4.04 7.46 -2.54
CA SER A 62 5.39 7.00 -2.26
C SER A 62 6.25 6.99 -3.53
N CYS A 63 7.57 7.06 -3.35
CA CYS A 63 8.55 6.91 -4.43
C CYS A 63 9.59 5.86 -4.07
N TRP A 64 10.06 5.14 -5.09
CA TRP A 64 11.24 4.27 -4.98
C TRP A 64 12.50 5.13 -4.97
N VAL A 65 13.45 4.78 -4.11
CA VAL A 65 14.69 5.54 -3.95
C VAL A 65 15.91 4.71 -4.32
N SER A 66 16.06 3.56 -3.69
CA SER A 66 17.20 2.67 -3.90
C SER A 66 16.86 1.23 -3.56
N GLU A 67 17.72 0.32 -3.99
CA GLU A 67 17.58 -1.11 -3.76
C GLU A 67 18.94 -1.72 -3.46
N ASP A 68 18.98 -2.50 -2.38
CA ASP A 68 20.07 -3.40 -2.06
C ASP A 68 19.64 -4.85 -2.34
N SER A 69 20.57 -5.80 -2.26
CA SER A 69 20.27 -7.23 -2.44
C SER A 69 19.20 -7.77 -1.46
N THR A 70 19.10 -7.16 -0.28
CA THR A 70 18.22 -7.62 0.80
C THR A 70 16.97 -6.76 0.97
N TYR A 71 17.02 -5.47 0.63
CA TYR A 71 15.96 -4.51 0.91
C TYR A 71 15.71 -3.54 -0.24
N LYS A 72 14.45 -3.12 -0.40
CA LYS A 72 14.08 -1.95 -1.21
C LYS A 72 13.72 -0.79 -0.30
N PHE A 73 14.15 0.41 -0.67
CA PHE A 73 13.92 1.65 0.06
C PHE A 73 12.89 2.52 -0.66
N PHE A 74 11.94 3.02 0.12
CA PHE A 74 10.88 3.89 -0.36
C PHE A 74 10.75 5.11 0.56
N GLU A 75 10.50 6.24 -0.06
CA GLU A 75 10.08 7.47 0.61
C GLU A 75 8.56 7.58 0.52
N ILE A 76 7.92 7.73 1.67
CA ILE A 76 6.47 7.91 1.77
C ILE A 76 6.17 9.37 2.12
N ILE A 77 5.32 9.99 1.31
CA ILE A 77 4.86 11.37 1.50
C ILE A 77 3.60 11.33 2.38
N LEU A 78 3.72 11.92 3.57
CA LEU A 78 2.65 12.02 4.56
C LEU A 78 2.25 13.48 4.78
N ILE A 79 0.96 13.71 4.90
CA ILE A 79 0.37 15.04 5.13
C ILE A 79 -0.36 15.05 6.48
N ASP A 80 -0.16 16.11 7.25
CA ASP A 80 -0.98 16.41 8.42
C ASP A 80 -2.30 17.12 8.00
N PRO A 81 -3.46 16.48 8.18
CA PRO A 81 -4.75 17.09 7.84
C PRO A 81 -5.14 18.25 8.77
N PHE A 82 -4.53 18.38 9.95
CA PHE A 82 -4.85 19.43 10.93
C PHE A 82 -4.06 20.72 10.71
N CYS A 83 -3.00 20.68 9.89
CA CYS A 83 -2.18 21.83 9.58
C CYS A 83 -2.99 22.93 8.84
N LYS A 84 -2.94 24.17 9.36
CA LYS A 84 -3.63 25.32 8.76
C LYS A 84 -3.20 25.59 7.31
N ALA A 85 -1.93 25.33 6.98
CA ALA A 85 -1.39 25.53 5.63
C ALA A 85 -2.07 24.61 4.59
N ILE A 86 -2.33 23.35 4.97
CA ILE A 86 -3.01 22.37 4.11
C ILE A 86 -4.50 22.68 4.01
N ARG A 87 -5.14 23.03 5.13
CA ARG A 87 -6.58 23.30 5.19
C ARG A 87 -7.01 24.55 4.44
N ARG A 88 -6.14 25.55 4.31
CA ARG A 88 -6.41 26.83 3.61
C ARG A 88 -6.14 26.76 2.11
N LYS A 89 -5.28 25.85 1.65
CA LYS A 89 -4.93 25.69 0.24
C LYS A 89 -6.00 24.83 -0.46
N PRO A 90 -6.70 25.34 -1.49
CA PRO A 90 -7.80 24.61 -2.14
C PRO A 90 -7.34 23.32 -2.81
N ASP A 91 -6.16 23.31 -3.43
CA ASP A 91 -5.62 22.18 -4.20
C ASP A 91 -5.39 20.93 -3.33
N THR A 92 -4.90 21.14 -2.11
CA THR A 92 -4.57 20.05 -1.17
C THR A 92 -5.70 19.77 -0.18
N GLN A 93 -6.71 20.64 -0.09
CA GLN A 93 -7.75 20.56 0.94
C GLN A 93 -8.53 19.24 0.86
N CYS A 94 -8.63 18.62 -0.31
CA CYS A 94 -9.34 17.36 -0.53
C CYS A 94 -8.89 16.28 0.48
N ILE A 95 -7.60 16.16 0.77
CA ILE A 95 -7.03 15.13 1.65
C ILE A 95 -7.55 15.22 3.09
N THR A 96 -8.04 16.39 3.51
CA THR A 96 -8.47 16.63 4.89
C THR A 96 -9.86 16.06 5.19
N LYS A 97 -10.66 15.80 4.16
CA LYS A 97 -12.03 15.26 4.29
C LYS A 97 -12.02 13.88 4.96
N PRO A 98 -13.01 13.52 5.79
CA PRO A 98 -13.02 12.26 6.52
C PRO A 98 -13.00 11.00 5.64
N VAL A 99 -13.45 11.08 4.38
CA VAL A 99 -13.39 9.99 3.41
C VAL A 99 -11.95 9.52 3.11
N HIS A 100 -10.95 10.36 3.33
CA HIS A 100 -9.55 10.04 3.01
C HIS A 100 -8.72 9.57 4.22
N LYS A 101 -9.35 9.10 5.32
CA LYS A 101 -8.65 8.71 6.55
C LYS A 101 -7.83 7.42 6.39
N LEU A 102 -8.39 6.44 5.67
CA LEU A 102 -7.85 5.10 5.55
C LEU A 102 -7.45 4.74 4.11
N ARG A 103 -7.10 5.74 3.27
CA ARG A 103 -6.71 5.54 1.87
C ARG A 103 -5.69 4.43 1.65
N LYS A 104 -4.75 4.26 2.58
CA LYS A 104 -3.74 3.19 2.53
C LYS A 104 -4.29 1.78 2.76
N MET A 105 -5.36 1.64 3.56
CA MET A 105 -6.01 0.36 3.84
C MET A 105 -7.10 0.05 2.79
N GLU A 106 -7.74 1.11 2.29
CA GLU A 106 -8.75 1.05 1.23
C GLU A 106 -8.15 1.02 -0.18
N ARG A 107 -6.81 1.02 -0.28
CA ARG A 107 -6.07 0.86 -1.53
C ARG A 107 -6.35 1.96 -2.57
N LEU A 108 -6.41 3.21 -2.10
CA LEU A 108 -6.71 4.42 -2.90
C LEU A 108 -5.46 5.27 -3.21
N THR A 109 -4.27 4.74 -2.98
CA THR A 109 -3.01 5.34 -3.43
C THR A 109 -2.68 4.82 -4.84
N SER A 110 -1.81 5.53 -5.56
CA SER A 110 -1.44 5.14 -6.94
C SER A 110 -0.82 3.75 -7.00
N ALA A 111 0.07 3.42 -6.05
CA ALA A 111 0.72 2.12 -6.00
C ALA A 111 -0.27 0.97 -5.74
N ASP A 112 -1.30 1.20 -4.93
CA ASP A 112 -2.37 0.23 -4.72
C ASP A 112 -3.33 0.14 -5.92
N HIS A 113 -3.63 1.26 -6.58
CA HIS A 113 -4.50 1.29 -7.76
C HIS A 113 -3.95 0.43 -8.91
N GLU A 114 -2.63 0.40 -9.08
CA GLU A 114 -1.95 -0.50 -10.03
C GLU A 114 -2.19 -1.98 -9.69
N SER A 115 -2.20 -2.34 -8.41
CA SER A 115 -2.41 -3.72 -7.96
C SER A 115 -3.84 -4.23 -8.19
N HIS A 116 -4.80 -3.32 -8.37
CA HIS A 116 -6.20 -3.67 -8.60
C HIS A 116 -6.54 -4.05 -10.03
N GLY A 117 -5.65 -3.79 -10.99
CA GLY A 117 -5.92 -4.06 -12.40
C GLY A 117 -7.07 -3.23 -12.98
N LEU A 118 -7.35 -2.06 -12.41
CA LEU A 118 -8.40 -1.15 -12.90
C LEU A 118 -7.99 -0.53 -14.23
N GLY A 119 -8.93 -0.47 -15.17
CA GLY A 119 -8.70 0.03 -16.52
C GLY A 119 -9.75 -0.48 -17.49
N GLN A 120 -9.41 -0.51 -18.79
CA GLN A 120 -10.28 -1.07 -19.83
C GLN A 120 -10.21 -2.61 -19.85
N PHE A 121 -10.47 -3.24 -18.70
CA PHE A 121 -10.40 -4.68 -18.52
C PHE A 121 -11.77 -5.25 -18.11
N TYR A 122 -12.11 -6.41 -18.67
CA TYR A 122 -13.41 -7.05 -18.43
C TYR A 122 -13.62 -7.52 -16.99
N HIS A 123 -12.53 -7.88 -16.29
CA HIS A 123 -12.59 -8.45 -14.94
C HIS A 123 -12.90 -7.43 -13.83
N THR A 124 -12.85 -6.13 -14.13
CA THR A 124 -13.08 -5.03 -13.18
C THR A 124 -14.17 -4.07 -13.67
N ILE A 125 -15.03 -4.53 -14.60
CA ILE A 125 -16.21 -3.76 -15.02
C ILE A 125 -17.09 -3.53 -13.77
N GLY A 126 -17.50 -2.30 -13.53
CA GLY A 126 -18.18 -1.90 -12.29
C GLY A 126 -17.26 -1.34 -11.20
N GLY A 127 -15.94 -1.31 -11.44
CA GLY A 127 -14.96 -0.59 -10.62
C GLY A 127 -14.11 -1.46 -9.70
N PHE A 128 -14.53 -2.68 -9.38
CA PHE A 128 -13.74 -3.66 -8.60
C PHE A 128 -14.02 -5.09 -9.08
N HIS A 129 -13.12 -6.03 -8.79
CA HIS A 129 -13.28 -7.45 -9.13
C HIS A 129 -14.49 -8.14 -8.50
N TYR A 130 -14.96 -7.63 -7.36
CA TYR A 130 -16.07 -8.19 -6.58
C TYR A 130 -17.28 -7.24 -6.57
N ALA A 131 -17.39 -6.36 -7.57
CA ALA A 131 -18.59 -5.55 -7.74
C ALA A 131 -19.74 -6.43 -8.27
N GLU A 132 -20.92 -6.29 -7.67
CA GLU A 132 -22.16 -6.95 -8.09
C GLU A 132 -22.80 -6.27 -9.30
#